data_AF-A0A259Q048-F1
#
_entry.id   AF-A0A259Q048-F1
#
_cell.length_a   1.000
_cell.length_b   1.000
_cell.length_c   1.000
_cell.angle_alpha   90.00
_cell.angle_beta   90.00
_cell.angle_gamma   90.00
#
_symmetry.space_group_name_H-M   'P 1'
#
loop_
_entity.id
_entity.type
_entity.pdbx_description
1 polymer ?
#
loop_
_entity_poly.entity_id
_entity_poly.type
_entity_poly.pdbx_seq_one_letter_code
_entity_poly.pdbx_strand_id
1 'polypeptide(L)'
;MTGQTWPLAAWGGWFAVVAVAAAAYALSAWRRRWAPWRWAVFASGCVFTLLAAWGLNNPLASMTGYTVALMALGQVVSPLLLLGFPLSARTAWHQGRNRVWAVWLLDPWVTFAVFVLLTLGANLPGVFNTALADALFSAPVGLLVMLAGLMAWAQLLDGSRAITRRWVAGIYGWAL
;
A
#
# COMPACT_ATOMS: atom_id res chain seq x y z
N MET A 1 -2.34 18.73 -28.29
CA MET A 1 -2.75 17.91 -27.12
C MET A 1 -1.50 17.63 -26.31
N THR A 2 -1.16 18.53 -25.38
CA THR A 2 0.00 18.34 -24.50
C THR A 2 -0.39 17.33 -23.44
N GLY A 3 0.11 16.10 -23.55
CA GLY A 3 -0.08 15.05 -22.54
C GLY A 3 0.38 15.60 -21.20
N GLN A 4 -0.55 15.74 -20.26
CA GLN A 4 -0.32 16.31 -18.94
C GLN A 4 0.44 15.28 -18.11
N THR A 5 1.74 15.19 -18.33
CA THR A 5 2.63 14.34 -17.56
C THR A 5 2.98 15.02 -16.25
N TRP A 6 3.10 14.22 -15.19
CA TRP A 6 3.55 14.69 -13.89
C TRP A 6 4.88 15.44 -13.98
N PRO A 7 5.07 16.48 -13.16
CA PRO A 7 6.37 17.13 -13.03
C PRO A 7 7.42 16.12 -12.53
N LEU A 8 8.68 16.31 -12.91
CA LEU A 8 9.80 15.46 -12.48
C LEU A 8 9.87 15.27 -10.96
N ALA A 9 9.42 16.25 -10.18
CA ALA A 9 9.32 16.17 -8.73
C ALA A 9 8.36 15.05 -8.24
N ALA A 10 7.22 14.86 -8.91
CA ALA A 10 6.28 13.80 -8.54
C ALA A 10 6.81 12.41 -8.90
N TRP A 11 7.51 12.29 -10.03
CA TRP A 11 8.28 11.08 -10.36
C TRP A 11 9.38 10.81 -9.33
N GLY A 12 10.15 11.83 -8.97
CA GLY A 12 11.16 11.76 -7.93
C GLY A 12 10.58 11.30 -6.59
N GLY A 13 9.35 11.73 -6.25
CA GLY A 13 8.62 11.27 -5.07
C GLY A 13 8.38 9.76 -5.05
N TRP A 14 7.87 9.19 -6.14
CA TRP A 14 7.64 7.73 -6.22
C TRP A 14 8.93 6.92 -6.20
N PHE A 15 9.97 7.38 -6.89
CA PHE A 15 11.29 6.74 -6.81
C PHE A 15 11.87 6.84 -5.41
N ALA A 16 11.70 7.98 -4.73
CA ALA A 16 12.13 8.14 -3.33
C ALA A 16 11.37 7.18 -2.39
N VAL A 17 10.05 7.03 -2.55
CA VAL A 17 9.25 6.07 -1.77
C VAL A 17 9.75 4.64 -1.96
N VAL A 18 9.98 4.22 -3.20
CA VAL A 18 10.52 2.89 -3.51
C VAL A 18 11.94 2.71 -2.98
N ALA A 19 12.80 3.73 -3.12
CA ALA A 19 14.17 3.71 -2.62
C ALA A 19 14.22 3.62 -1.09
N VAL A 20 13.37 4.37 -0.39
CA VAL A 20 13.24 4.32 1.08
C VAL A 20 12.74 2.94 1.51
N ALA A 21 11.74 2.38 0.84
CA ALA A 21 11.23 1.04 1.13
C ALA A 21 12.31 -0.02 0.91
N ALA A 22 13.05 0.06 -0.20
CA ALA A 22 14.16 -0.84 -0.52
C ALA A 22 15.34 -0.70 0.46
N ALA A 23 15.69 0.52 0.87
CA ALA A 23 16.72 0.76 1.88
C ALA A 23 16.31 0.20 3.24
N ALA A 24 15.06 0.41 3.67
CA ALA A 24 14.52 -0.15 4.90
C ALA A 24 14.55 -1.69 4.86
N TYR A 25 14.12 -2.28 3.74
CA TYR A 25 14.21 -3.73 3.52
C TYR A 25 15.67 -4.21 3.57
N ALA A 26 16.58 -3.60 2.81
CA ALA A 26 17.99 -3.99 2.76
C ALA A 26 18.69 -3.87 4.13
N LEU A 27 18.46 -2.78 4.88
CA LEU A 27 19.00 -2.61 6.23
C LEU A 27 18.50 -3.68 7.20
N SER A 28 17.22 -4.04 7.10
CA SER A 28 16.62 -5.08 7.95
C SER A 28 17.04 -6.50 7.54
N ALA A 29 17.22 -6.75 6.25
CA ALA A 29 17.70 -8.01 5.68
C ALA A 29 19.22 -8.21 5.85
N TRP A 30 20.01 -7.14 5.89
CA TRP A 30 21.45 -7.24 6.21
C TRP A 30 21.63 -7.80 7.62
N ARG A 31 20.84 -7.31 8.58
CA ARG A 31 20.91 -7.74 9.98
C ARG A 31 20.47 -9.19 10.20
N ARG A 32 19.73 -9.78 9.26
CA ARG A 32 19.11 -11.10 9.40
C ARG A 32 19.08 -11.78 8.03
N ARG A 33 19.81 -12.88 7.83
CA ARG A 33 19.85 -13.61 6.55
C ARG A 33 18.46 -14.16 6.17
N TRP A 34 17.73 -13.46 5.30
CA TRP A 34 16.39 -13.85 4.85
C TRP A 34 16.43 -14.74 3.61
N ALA A 35 15.38 -15.54 3.42
CA ALA A 35 15.25 -16.43 2.28
C ALA A 35 15.20 -15.65 0.93
N PRO A 36 15.85 -16.12 -0.13
CA PRO A 36 15.96 -15.40 -1.40
C PRO A 36 14.61 -15.16 -2.09
N TRP A 37 13.63 -16.03 -1.92
CA TRP A 37 12.29 -15.84 -2.48
C TRP A 37 11.59 -14.57 -1.94
N ARG A 38 11.90 -14.15 -0.71
CA ARG A 38 11.35 -12.93 -0.10
C ARG A 38 11.85 -11.68 -0.79
N TRP A 39 13.09 -11.71 -1.28
CA TRP A 39 13.64 -10.62 -2.09
C TRP A 39 12.89 -10.50 -3.41
N ALA A 40 12.62 -11.62 -4.08
CA ALA A 40 11.86 -11.62 -5.32
C ALA A 40 10.44 -11.04 -5.14
N VAL A 41 9.76 -11.42 -4.03
CA VAL A 41 8.42 -10.91 -3.71
C VAL A 41 8.43 -9.42 -3.33
N PHE A 42 9.42 -8.97 -2.56
CA PHE A 42 9.54 -7.55 -2.23
C PHE A 42 9.88 -6.71 -3.46
N ALA A 43 10.83 -7.18 -4.27
CA ALA A 43 11.25 -6.52 -5.50
C ALA A 43 10.10 -6.43 -6.52
N SER A 44 9.30 -7.49 -6.67
CA SER A 44 8.11 -7.43 -7.52
C SER A 44 7.10 -6.40 -7.00
N GLY A 45 6.90 -6.31 -5.68
CA GLY A 45 6.12 -5.24 -5.06
C GLY A 45 6.60 -3.85 -5.48
N CYS A 46 7.90 -3.56 -5.37
CA CYS A 46 8.50 -2.29 -5.80
C CYS A 46 8.31 -1.99 -7.30
N VAL A 47 8.48 -3.00 -8.16
CA VAL A 47 8.27 -2.87 -9.61
C VAL A 47 6.80 -2.54 -9.90
N PHE A 48 5.85 -3.26 -9.28
CA PHE A 48 4.43 -2.98 -9.44
C PHE A 48 4.02 -1.61 -8.89
N THR A 49 4.68 -1.09 -7.84
CA THR A 49 4.47 0.28 -7.38
C THR A 49 4.80 1.29 -8.48
N LEU A 50 5.94 1.13 -9.16
CA LEU A 50 6.35 2.05 -10.24
C LEU A 50 5.44 1.92 -11.47
N LEU A 51 5.02 0.70 -11.82
CA LEU A 51 4.07 0.48 -12.90
C LEU A 51 2.70 1.11 -12.59
N ALA A 52 2.23 1.01 -11.35
CA ALA A 52 1.01 1.66 -10.93
C ALA A 52 1.15 3.18 -10.90
N ALA A 53 2.28 3.72 -10.42
CA ALA A 53 2.56 5.16 -10.49
C ALA A 53 2.55 5.68 -11.94
N TRP A 54 3.03 4.88 -12.90
CA TRP A 54 2.92 5.19 -14.32
C TRP A 54 1.48 5.19 -14.82
N GLY A 55 0.63 4.26 -14.36
CA GLY A 55 -0.80 4.26 -14.66
C GLY A 55 -1.56 5.45 -14.06
N LEU A 56 -1.11 5.97 -12.91
CA LEU A 56 -1.68 7.16 -12.26
C LEU A 56 -1.28 8.49 -12.93
N ASN A 57 -0.25 8.49 -13.77
CA ASN A 57 0.28 9.69 -14.40
C ASN A 57 -0.70 10.32 -15.40
N ASN A 58 -1.63 9.56 -16.00
CA ASN A 58 -2.56 10.04 -17.02
C ASN A 58 -4.02 9.60 -16.74
N PRO A 59 -4.69 10.15 -15.70
CA PRO A 59 -6.08 9.78 -15.39
C PRO A 59 -7.06 10.12 -16.51
N LEU A 60 -6.79 11.19 -17.27
CA LEU A 60 -7.60 11.66 -18.40
C LEU A 60 -7.45 10.80 -19.67
N ALA A 61 -6.43 9.94 -19.76
CA ALA A 61 -6.25 9.05 -20.91
C ALA A 61 -7.09 7.77 -20.79
N SER A 62 -7.31 7.26 -19.57
CA SER A 62 -8.19 6.11 -19.32
C SER A 62 -8.54 6.02 -17.83
N MET A 63 -9.81 6.29 -17.50
CA MET A 63 -10.36 6.08 -16.15
C MET A 63 -10.22 4.62 -15.70
N THR A 64 -10.25 3.66 -16.63
CA THR A 64 -10.02 2.24 -16.37
C THR A 64 -8.58 2.00 -15.93
N GLY A 65 -7.59 2.56 -16.65
CA GLY A 65 -6.16 2.43 -16.30
C GLY A 65 -5.84 3.03 -14.93
N TYR A 66 -6.42 4.21 -14.65
CA TYR A 66 -6.33 4.86 -13.35
C TYR A 66 -6.89 3.98 -12.21
N THR A 67 -8.11 3.45 -12.40
CA THR A 67 -8.76 2.60 -11.39
C THR A 67 -7.98 1.30 -11.16
N VAL A 68 -7.49 0.67 -12.24
CA VAL A 68 -6.65 -0.53 -12.15
C VAL A 68 -5.35 -0.23 -11.40
N ALA A 69 -4.72 0.92 -11.62
CA ALA A 69 -3.51 1.32 -10.91
C ALA A 69 -3.76 1.53 -9.41
N LEU A 70 -4.85 2.20 -9.03
CA LEU A 70 -5.24 2.35 -7.62
C LEU A 70 -5.52 0.99 -6.96
N MET A 71 -6.29 0.13 -7.63
CA MET A 71 -6.58 -1.21 -7.14
C MET A 71 -5.31 -2.05 -7.01
N ALA A 72 -4.38 -1.96 -7.96
CA ALA A 72 -3.09 -2.64 -7.89
C ALA A 72 -2.27 -2.19 -6.68
N LEU A 73 -2.23 -0.87 -6.38
CA LEU A 73 -1.53 -0.36 -5.19
C LEU A 73 -2.12 -0.92 -3.89
N GLY A 74 -3.45 -0.88 -3.76
CA GLY A 74 -4.14 -1.33 -2.56
C GLY A 74 -4.14 -2.86 -2.38
N GLN A 75 -4.35 -3.61 -3.47
CA GLN A 75 -4.66 -5.04 -3.42
C GLN A 75 -3.51 -5.96 -3.84
N VAL A 76 -2.55 -5.49 -4.64
CA VAL A 76 -1.46 -6.32 -5.18
C VAL A 76 -0.12 -5.92 -4.57
N VAL A 77 0.25 -4.64 -4.69
CA VAL A 77 1.51 -4.10 -4.19
C VAL A 77 1.60 -4.24 -2.67
N SER A 78 0.56 -3.84 -1.95
CA SER A 78 0.51 -3.88 -0.49
C SER A 78 0.82 -5.26 0.10
N PRO A 79 0.16 -6.37 -0.29
CA PRO A 79 0.51 -7.69 0.22
C PRO A 79 1.88 -8.17 -0.26
N LEU A 80 2.31 -7.87 -1.49
CA LEU A 80 3.65 -8.25 -1.97
C LEU A 80 4.76 -7.61 -1.12
N LEU A 81 4.66 -6.31 -0.85
CA LEU A 81 5.61 -5.60 0.00
C LEU A 81 5.65 -6.20 1.42
N LEU A 82 4.50 -6.51 2.01
CA LEU A 82 4.41 -7.10 3.35
C LEU A 82 4.87 -8.56 3.43
N LEU A 83 4.59 -9.37 2.40
CA LEU A 83 5.02 -10.77 2.34
C LEU A 83 6.53 -10.89 2.16
N GLY A 84 7.17 -9.91 1.51
CA GLY A 84 8.62 -9.76 1.48
C GLY A 84 9.21 -9.69 2.89
N PHE A 85 8.60 -8.94 3.80
CA PHE A 85 9.08 -8.86 5.19
C PHE A 85 8.78 -10.14 5.99
N PRO A 86 9.79 -10.78 6.60
CA PRO A 86 9.57 -11.92 7.47
C PRO A 86 8.83 -11.50 8.73
N LEU A 87 8.12 -12.48 9.26
CA LEU A 87 7.26 -12.35 10.42
C LEU A 87 8.01 -11.78 11.64
N SER A 88 9.25 -12.22 11.86
CA SER A 88 10.10 -11.75 12.95
C SER A 88 10.53 -10.28 12.82
N ALA A 89 10.51 -9.71 11.62
CA ALA A 89 10.76 -8.29 11.38
C ALA A 89 9.47 -7.47 11.60
N ARG A 90 8.33 -8.01 11.16
CA ARG A 90 7.01 -7.39 11.38
C ARG A 90 6.62 -7.33 12.85
N THR A 91 6.85 -8.40 13.61
CA THR A 91 6.59 -8.39 15.05
C THR A 91 7.48 -7.40 15.82
N ALA A 92 8.69 -7.12 15.32
CA ALA A 92 9.56 -6.10 15.89
C ALA A 92 9.02 -4.68 15.69
N TRP A 93 8.09 -4.43 14.76
CA TRP A 93 7.43 -3.13 14.60
C TRP A 93 6.61 -2.76 15.84
N HIS A 94 6.05 -3.74 16.55
CA HIS A 94 5.31 -3.51 17.79
C HIS A 94 6.22 -3.30 19.03
N GLN A 95 7.54 -3.42 18.88
CA GLN A 95 8.48 -3.39 20.01
C GLN A 95 9.30 -2.08 20.04
N GLY A 96 9.63 -1.64 21.27
CA GLY A 96 10.56 -0.52 21.51
C GLY A 96 10.08 0.84 21.01
N ARG A 97 10.99 1.63 20.43
CA ARG A 97 10.75 3.03 20.00
C ARG A 97 9.74 3.16 18.83
N ASN A 98 9.51 2.07 18.10
CA ASN A 98 8.56 2.03 16.99
C ASN A 98 7.10 1.87 17.45
N ARG A 99 6.89 1.55 18.73
CA ARG A 99 5.58 1.29 19.33
C ARG A 99 4.61 2.46 19.15
N VAL A 100 5.06 3.71 19.22
CA VAL A 100 4.15 4.87 19.12
C VAL A 100 3.50 4.97 17.74
N TRP A 101 4.28 4.90 16.67
CA TRP A 101 3.76 4.91 15.30
C TRP A 101 3.08 3.60 14.93
N ALA A 102 3.61 2.47 15.39
CA ALA A 102 3.02 1.16 15.14
C ALA A 102 1.65 0.99 15.83
N VAL A 103 1.46 1.56 17.02
CA VAL A 103 0.16 1.56 17.70
C VAL A 103 -0.88 2.29 16.88
N TRP A 104 -0.54 3.43 16.26
CA TRP A 104 -1.50 4.18 15.45
C TRP A 104 -1.69 3.59 14.04
N LEU A 105 -0.59 3.29 13.33
CA LEU A 105 -0.63 2.84 11.93
C LEU A 105 -1.07 1.38 11.79
N LEU A 106 -0.84 0.56 12.81
CA LEU A 106 -1.31 -0.83 12.87
C LEU A 106 -2.49 -0.97 13.84
N ASP A 107 -3.22 0.11 14.15
CA ASP A 107 -4.50 0.02 14.83
C ASP A 107 -5.59 -0.42 13.82
N PRO A 108 -6.37 -1.47 14.11
CA PRO A 108 -7.48 -1.87 13.24
C PRO A 108 -8.55 -0.79 13.09
N TRP A 109 -8.83 0.03 14.11
CA TRP A 109 -9.80 1.13 14.04
C TRP A 109 -9.30 2.29 13.19
N VAL A 110 -8.01 2.64 13.31
CA VAL A 110 -7.43 3.66 12.44
C VAL A 110 -7.43 3.18 10.99
N THR A 111 -7.08 1.92 10.76
CA THR A 111 -7.15 1.28 9.43
C THR A 111 -8.57 1.38 8.86
N PHE A 112 -9.58 1.02 9.67
CA PHE A 112 -10.98 1.10 9.27
C PHE A 112 -11.44 2.53 8.99
N ALA A 113 -11.07 3.48 9.85
CA ALA A 113 -11.40 4.89 9.66
C ALA A 113 -10.78 5.45 8.37
N VAL A 114 -9.50 5.15 8.11
CA VAL A 114 -8.81 5.54 6.87
C VAL A 114 -9.48 4.91 5.64
N PHE A 115 -9.86 3.64 5.72
CA PHE A 115 -10.59 2.96 4.66
C PHE A 115 -11.93 3.67 4.37
N VAL A 116 -12.76 3.91 5.39
CA VAL A 116 -14.05 4.60 5.26
C VAL A 116 -13.85 6.01 4.69
N LEU A 117 -12.89 6.77 5.19
CA LEU A 117 -12.60 8.12 4.69
C LEU A 117 -12.18 8.11 3.21
N LEU A 118 -11.35 7.16 2.80
CA LEU A 118 -10.95 7.01 1.39
C LEU A 118 -12.11 6.56 0.51
N THR A 119 -12.95 5.65 0.97
CA THR A 119 -14.15 5.23 0.24
C THR A 119 -15.12 6.39 0.07
N LEU A 120 -15.39 7.17 1.13
CA LEU A 120 -16.24 8.34 1.05
C LEU A 120 -15.64 9.41 0.14
N GLY A 121 -14.35 9.72 0.29
CA GLY A 121 -13.65 10.70 -0.54
C GLY A 121 -13.62 10.33 -2.03
N ALA A 122 -13.43 9.05 -2.36
CA ALA A 122 -13.43 8.56 -3.73
C ALA A 122 -14.84 8.55 -4.37
N ASN A 123 -15.90 8.44 -3.55
CA ASN A 123 -17.29 8.38 -4.02
C ASN A 123 -18.07 9.70 -3.88
N LEU A 124 -17.41 10.80 -3.47
CA LEU A 124 -17.99 12.15 -3.41
C LEU A 124 -17.39 13.05 -4.51
N PRO A 125 -17.63 12.79 -5.81
CA PRO A 125 -17.13 13.62 -6.89
C PRO A 125 -17.68 15.06 -6.86
N GLY A 126 -18.81 15.30 -6.18
CA GLY A 126 -19.47 16.62 -6.13
C GLY A 126 -18.89 17.63 -5.13
N VAL A 127 -17.94 17.24 -4.27
CA VAL A 127 -17.42 18.12 -3.19
C VAL A 127 -16.10 18.81 -3.59
N PHE A 128 -15.37 18.27 -4.55
CA PHE A 128 -14.06 18.78 -4.94
C PHE A 128 -14.13 19.59 -6.24
N ASN A 129 -13.67 20.84 -6.18
CA ASN A 129 -13.49 21.73 -7.33
C ASN A 129 -12.58 21.05 -8.38
N THR A 130 -12.86 21.16 -9.68
CA THR A 130 -12.21 20.40 -10.76
C THR A 130 -10.68 20.53 -10.80
N ALA A 131 -10.12 21.66 -10.37
CA ALA A 131 -8.67 21.84 -10.25
C ALA A 131 -8.07 21.13 -9.01
N LEU A 132 -8.82 21.04 -7.91
CA LEU A 132 -8.46 20.23 -6.76
C LEU A 132 -8.65 18.74 -7.10
N ALA A 133 -9.65 18.42 -7.90
CA ALA A 133 -9.92 17.10 -8.41
C ALA A 133 -8.74 16.61 -9.25
N ASP A 134 -8.23 17.34 -10.24
CA ASP A 134 -7.06 16.91 -11.03
C ASP A 134 -5.77 16.74 -10.19
N ALA A 135 -5.60 17.53 -9.12
CA ALA A 135 -4.46 17.42 -8.21
C ALA A 135 -4.64 16.31 -7.15
N LEU A 136 -5.86 16.05 -6.67
CA LEU A 136 -6.19 14.95 -5.76
C LEU A 136 -6.30 13.61 -6.50
N PHE A 137 -6.86 13.55 -7.71
CA PHE A 137 -6.99 12.35 -8.56
C PHE A 137 -5.63 11.83 -9.08
N SER A 138 -4.53 12.24 -8.47
CA SER A 138 -3.15 12.01 -8.88
C SER A 138 -2.37 11.30 -7.76
N ALA A 139 -1.04 11.39 -7.78
CA ALA A 139 -0.07 10.78 -6.88
C ALA A 139 -0.46 10.72 -5.39
N PRO A 140 -1.07 11.77 -4.78
CA PRO A 140 -1.43 11.73 -3.36
C PRO A 140 -2.48 10.67 -3.02
N VAL A 141 -3.51 10.51 -3.85
CA VAL A 141 -4.53 9.47 -3.64
C VAL A 141 -3.93 8.08 -3.85
N GLY A 142 -3.03 7.92 -4.82
CA GLY A 142 -2.28 6.66 -5.00
C GLY A 142 -1.48 6.28 -3.75
N LEU A 143 -0.78 7.23 -3.14
CA LEU A 143 -0.05 7.00 -1.89
C LEU A 143 -0.97 6.67 -0.72
N LEU A 144 -2.10 7.37 -0.57
CA LEU A 144 -3.06 7.09 0.48
C LEU A 144 -3.70 5.71 0.32
N VAL A 145 -4.04 5.30 -0.91
CA VAL A 145 -4.56 3.96 -1.21
C VAL A 145 -3.50 2.88 -0.93
N MET A 146 -2.24 3.13 -1.29
CA MET A 146 -1.15 2.20 -0.96
C MET A 146 -0.95 2.09 0.56
N LEU A 147 -0.98 3.19 1.30
CA LEU A 147 -0.87 3.18 2.76
C LEU A 147 -2.05 2.45 3.41
N ALA A 148 -3.27 2.74 2.98
CA ALA A 148 -4.46 2.06 3.47
C ALA A 148 -4.44 0.56 3.16
N GLY A 149 -4.00 0.17 1.96
CA GLY A 149 -3.78 -1.21 1.58
C GLY A 149 -2.75 -1.89 2.48
N LEU A 150 -1.60 -1.26 2.72
CA LEU A 150 -0.57 -1.78 3.62
C LEU A 150 -1.12 -1.98 5.05
N MET A 151 -1.89 -1.02 5.57
CA MET A 151 -2.52 -1.14 6.88
C MET A 151 -3.51 -2.32 6.92
N ALA A 152 -4.42 -2.40 5.96
CA ALA A 152 -5.43 -3.45 5.88
C ALA A 152 -4.81 -4.85 5.74
N TRP A 153 -3.84 -5.01 4.83
CA TRP A 153 -3.15 -6.28 4.63
C TRP A 153 -2.26 -6.66 5.81
N ALA A 154 -1.71 -5.70 6.56
CA ALA A 154 -0.99 -6.01 7.80
C ALA A 154 -1.92 -6.67 8.82
N GLN A 155 -3.12 -6.10 9.03
CA GLN A 155 -4.13 -6.69 9.92
C GLN A 155 -4.58 -8.06 9.43
N LEU A 156 -4.87 -8.19 8.13
CA LEU A 156 -5.40 -9.43 7.54
C LEU A 156 -4.36 -10.56 7.53
N LEU A 157 -3.08 -10.25 7.28
CA LEU A 157 -1.99 -11.24 7.34
C LEU A 157 -1.66 -11.68 8.77
N ASP A 158 -1.89 -10.83 9.77
CA ASP A 158 -1.74 -11.21 11.18
C ASP A 158 -2.98 -11.97 11.68
N GLY A 159 -4.20 -11.53 11.33
CA GLY A 159 -5.46 -12.18 11.65
C GLY A 159 -5.63 -13.57 11.01
N SER A 160 -5.17 -13.75 9.77
CA SER A 160 -5.18 -15.06 9.08
C SER A 160 -4.30 -16.12 9.76
N ARG A 161 -3.41 -15.74 10.67
CA ARG A 161 -2.66 -16.71 11.49
C ARG A 161 -3.52 -17.35 12.56
N ALA A 162 -4.45 -16.62 13.17
CA ALA A 162 -5.40 -17.18 14.14
C ALA A 162 -6.30 -18.25 13.51
N ILE A 163 -6.52 -18.15 12.21
CA ILE A 163 -7.38 -19.06 11.42
C ILE A 163 -6.73 -20.44 11.20
N THR A 164 -5.40 -20.56 11.28
CA THR A 164 -4.69 -21.84 11.06
C THR A 164 -5.08 -22.97 12.02
N ARG A 165 -5.64 -22.67 13.20
CA ARG A 165 -6.10 -23.71 14.13
C ARG A 165 -7.46 -24.31 13.77
N ARG A 166 -8.28 -23.66 12.94
CA ARG A 166 -9.60 -24.14 12.52
C ARG A 166 -9.91 -23.63 11.11
N TRP A 167 -9.38 -24.32 10.11
CA TRP A 167 -9.55 -23.97 8.69
C TRP A 167 -11.03 -23.79 8.28
N VAL A 168 -11.93 -24.56 8.90
CA VAL A 168 -13.39 -24.44 8.75
C VAL A 168 -13.91 -23.07 9.25
N ALA A 169 -13.43 -22.57 10.38
CA ALA A 169 -13.77 -21.22 10.87
C ALA A 169 -13.18 -20.12 9.98
N GLY A 170 -12.08 -20.40 9.28
CA GLY A 170 -11.51 -19.52 8.27
C GLY A 170 -12.41 -19.29 7.06
N ILE A 171 -13.08 -20.34 6.59
CA ILE A 171 -14.04 -20.25 5.49
C ILE A 171 -15.23 -19.38 5.91
N TYR A 172 -15.76 -19.57 7.11
CA TYR A 172 -16.86 -18.74 7.62
C TYR A 172 -16.44 -17.30 7.93
N GLY A 173 -15.21 -17.06 8.41
CA GLY A 173 -14.69 -15.71 8.66
C GLY A 173 -14.26 -14.92 7.42
N TRP A 174 -14.14 -15.57 6.26
CA TRP A 174 -13.91 -14.91 4.96
C TRP A 174 -15.20 -14.74 4.13
N ALA A 175 -16.25 -15.46 4.48
CA ALA A 175 -17.54 -15.43 3.79
C ALA A 175 -18.59 -14.53 4.47
N LEU A 176 -18.26 -13.98 5.65
CA LEU A 176 -19.03 -12.97 6.39
C LEU A 176 -18.30 -11.63 6.30
#